data_AF-A0A450YCA5-F1
#
_entry.id   AF-A0A450YCA5-F1
#
_cell.length_a   1.000
_cell.length_b   1.000
_cell.length_c   1.000
_cell.angle_alpha   90.00
_cell.angle_beta   90.00
_cell.angle_gamma   90.00
#
_symmetry.space_group_name_H-M   'P 1'
#
loop_
_entity.id
_entity.type
_entity.pdbx_description
1 polymer ?
#
loop_
_entity_poly.entity_id
_entity_poly.type
_entity_poly.pdbx_seq_one_letter_code
_entity_poly.pdbx_strand_id
1 'polypeptide(L)' 'MNEIKLEITTEEANVILEALGNMPFAKVYALVGKIQEQARMQLGGSGGQEDAPTDENPSPEIRD' A
#
# COMPACT_ATOMS: atom_id res chain seq x y z
N MET A 1 -25.78 6.27 0.95
CA MET A 1 -24.78 5.67 1.87
C MET A 1 -23.65 6.68 2.02
N ASN A 2 -23.08 6.82 3.21
CA ASN A 2 -21.91 7.65 3.45
C ASN A 2 -20.65 6.77 3.41
N GLU A 3 -19.56 7.26 2.82
CA GLU A 3 -18.26 6.59 2.80
C GLU A 3 -17.33 7.19 3.84
N ILE A 4 -16.49 6.35 4.46
CA ILE A 4 -15.45 6.77 5.40
C ILE A 4 -14.13 6.13 5.01
N LYS A 5 -13.02 6.86 5.22
CA LYS A 5 -11.66 6.31 5.12
C LYS A 5 -11.19 5.91 6.52
N LEU A 6 -10.65 4.71 6.65
CA LEU A 6 -10.05 4.20 7.87
C LEU A 6 -8.53 4.15 7.67
N GLU A 7 -7.80 4.85 8.52
CA GLU A 7 -6.35 4.73 8.61
C GLU A 7 -6.04 3.73 9.72
N ILE A 8 -5.54 2.56 9.33
CA ILE A 8 -5.19 1.47 10.23
C ILE A 8 -3.88 0.84 9.76
N THR A 9 -3.18 0.20 10.67
CA THR A 9 -1.99 -0.59 10.37
C THR A 9 -2.34 -1.88 9.62
N THR A 10 -1.33 -2.48 8.99
CA THR A 10 -1.49 -3.80 8.34
C THR A 10 -1.84 -4.90 9.35
N GLU A 11 -1.35 -4.80 10.58
CA GLU A 11 -1.67 -5.73 11.67
C GLU A 11 -3.16 -5.66 12.05
N GLU A 12 -3.68 -4.45 12.25
CA GLU A 12 -5.11 -4.23 12.52
C GLU A 12 -5.99 -4.67 11.35
N ALA A 13 -5.56 -4.43 10.10
CA ALA A 13 -6.26 -4.89 8.92
C ALA A 13 -6.36 -6.43 8.87
N ASN A 14 -5.30 -7.15 9.26
CA ASN A 14 -5.32 -8.62 9.34
C ASN A 14 -6.30 -9.13 10.39
N VAL A 15 -6.37 -8.49 11.57
CA VAL A 15 -7.34 -8.84 12.62
C VAL A 15 -8.78 -8.67 12.11
N ILE A 16 -9.05 -7.58 11.39
CA ILE A 16 -10.37 -7.36 10.78
C ILE A 16 -10.68 -8.45 9.76
N LEU A 17 -9.74 -8.77 8.86
CA LEU A 17 -9.93 -9.82 7.86
C LEU A 17 -10.17 -11.20 8.49
N GLU A 18 -9.46 -11.53 9.57
CA GLU A 18 -9.67 -12.77 10.34
C GLU A 18 -11.08 -12.82 10.96
N ALA A 19 -11.52 -11.72 11.59
CA ALA A 19 -12.86 -11.62 12.16
C ALA A 19 -13.95 -11.75 11.08
N LEU A 20 -13.75 -11.16 9.89
CA LEU A 20 -14.65 -11.32 8.75
C LEU A 20 -14.68 -12.76 8.23
N GLY A 21 -13.55 -13.46 8.25
CA GLY A 21 -13.44 -14.87 7.84
C GLY A 21 -14.26 -15.83 8.72
N ASN A 22 -14.54 -15.46 9.97
CA ASN A 22 -15.38 -16.23 10.89
C ASN A 22 -16.89 -15.98 10.71
N MET A 23 -17.30 -15.10 9.79
CA MET A 23 -18.70 -14.82 9.48
C MET A 23 -19.18 -15.54 8.21
N PRO A 24 -20.50 -15.69 7.99
CA PRO A 24 -21.02 -16.28 6.75
C PRO A 24 -20.54 -15.51 5.51
N PHE A 25 -19.89 -16.22 4.58
CA PHE A 25 -19.27 -15.65 3.38
C PHE A 25 -20.18 -14.66 2.62
N ALA A 26 -21.46 -15.01 2.45
CA ALA A 26 -22.44 -14.19 1.74
C ALA A 26 -22.62 -12.78 2.34
N LYS A 27 -22.29 -12.58 3.62
CA LYS A 27 -22.37 -11.28 4.29
C LYS A 27 -21.11 -10.43 4.10
N VAL A 28 -19.95 -11.07 3.90
CA VAL A 28 -18.64 -10.41 3.99
C VAL A 28 -17.90 -10.31 2.66
N TYR A 29 -18.26 -11.09 1.63
CA TYR A 29 -17.49 -11.14 0.38
C TYR A 29 -17.29 -9.74 -0.26
N ALA A 30 -18.35 -8.93 -0.30
CA ALA A 30 -18.29 -7.58 -0.87
C ALA A 30 -17.46 -6.62 0.00
N LEU A 31 -17.52 -6.79 1.32
CA LEU A 31 -16.75 -5.98 2.27
C LEU A 31 -15.25 -6.30 2.19
N VAL A 32 -14.90 -7.59 2.15
CA VAL A 32 -13.51 -8.06 2.00
C VAL A 32 -12.92 -7.54 0.69
N GLY A 33 -13.67 -7.63 -0.42
CA GLY A 33 -13.23 -7.09 -1.72
C GLY A 33 -12.93 -5.59 -1.64
N LYS A 34 -13.80 -4.79 -1.01
CA LYS A 34 -13.59 -3.35 -0.83
C LYS A 34 -12.38 -3.02 0.04
N ILE A 35 -12.10 -3.80 1.08
CA ILE A 35 -10.91 -3.61 1.95
C ILE A 35 -9.65 -3.92 1.15
N GLN A 36 -9.64 -5.01 0.38
CA GLN A 36 -8.50 -5.39 -0.45
C GLN A 36 -8.20 -4.35 -1.53
N GLU A 37 -9.24 -3.80 -2.18
CA GLU A 37 -9.09 -2.74 -3.17
C GLU A 37 -8.44 -1.48 -2.57
N GLN A 38 -8.92 -1.04 -1.41
CA GLN A 38 -8.35 0.11 -0.69
C GLN A 38 -6.89 -0.13 -0.28
N ALA A 39 -6.56 -1.34 0.20
CA ALA A 39 -5.19 -1.70 0.55
C ALA A 39 -4.27 -1.65 -0.67
N ARG A 40 -4.71 -2.15 -1.84
CA ARG A 40 -3.92 -2.12 -3.08
C ARG A 40 -3.66 -0.70 -3.56
N MET A 41 -4.64 0.20 -3.45
CA MET A 41 -4.46 1.62 -3.80
C MET A 41 -3.46 2.33 -2.88
N GLN A 42 -3.48 2.00 -1.59
CA GLN A 42 -2.59 2.62 -0.61
C GLN A 42 -1.17 2.06 -0.67
N LEU A 43 -1.00 0.76 -0.94
CA LEU A 43 0.30 0.09 -1.03
C LEU A 43 0.95 0.18 -2.42
N GLY A 44 0.14 0.27 -3.48
CA GLY A 44 0.60 0.34 -4.88
C GLY A 44 1.09 1.73 -5.32
N GLY A 45 0.98 2.75 -4.46
CA GLY A 45 1.39 4.13 -4.75
C GLY A 45 2.86 4.46 -4.46
N SER A 46 3.64 3.54 -3.88
CA SER A 46 5.04 3.80 -3.48
C SER A 46 6.07 3.48 -4.58
N GLY A 47 5.64 3.35 -5.84
CA GLY A 47 6.47 2.89 -6.97
C GLY A 47 6.77 3.93 -8.05
N GLY A 48 6.62 5.24 -7.79
CA GLY A 48 6.78 6.27 -8.81
C GLY A 48 7.54 7.51 -8.33
N GLN A 49 8.87 7.41 -8.29
CA GLN A 49 9.83 8.52 -8.44
C GLN A 49 11.14 7.84 -8.89
N GLU A 50 11.45 7.70 -10.19
CA GLU A 50 11.85 8.77 -11.13
C GLU A 50 12.82 9.78 -10.50
N ASP A 51 13.99 9.28 -10.07
CA ASP A 51 15.23 10.06 -10.04
C ASP A 51 16.31 9.23 -10.73
N ALA A 52 16.31 9.30 -12.07
CA ALA A 52 17.55 9.18 -12.80
C ALA A 52 18.03 10.61 -13.11
N PRO A 53 19.00 11.18 -12.37
CA PRO A 53 19.86 12.19 -12.93
C PRO A 53 20.94 11.51 -13.74
N THR A 54 20.81 11.68 -15.06
CA THR A 54 21.88 11.75 -16.04
C THR A 54 23.12 12.49 -15.50
N ASP A 55 24.29 11.87 -15.72
CA ASP A 55 25.59 12.49 -16.07
C ASP A 55 25.94 13.86 -15.44
N GLU A 56 26.71 13.87 -14.35
CA GLU A 56 27.69 14.94 -14.07
C GLU A 56 28.98 14.34 -13.45
N ASN A 57 29.88 13.95 -14.35
CA ASN A 57 31.35 13.87 -14.24
C ASN A 57 32.04 14.08 -12.86
N PRO A 58 32.60 13.04 -12.21
CA PRO A 58 33.61 13.25 -11.20
C PRO A 58 34.98 13.47 -11.86
N SER A 59 35.49 14.71 -11.85
CA SER A 59 36.93 14.97 -12.05
C SER A 59 37.73 14.11 -11.07
N PRO A 60 38.59 13.18 -11.53
CA PRO A 60 39.42 12.42 -10.61
C PRO A 60 40.58 13.28 -10.10
N GLU A 61 40.70 13.25 -8.77
CA GLU A 61 41.67 13.90 -7.90
C GLU A 61 43.13 13.84 -8.38
N ILE A 62 43.84 14.91 -8.04
CA ILE A 62 45.30 15.07 -8.10
C ILE A 62 45.99 13.83 -7.52
N ARG A 63 46.93 13.25 -8.27
CA ARG A 63 47.90 12.27 -7.75
C ARG A 63 49.27 12.94 -7.61
N ASP A 64 49.93 12.63 -6.49
CA ASP A 64 51.22 13.13 -6.00
C ASP A 64 52.36 13.25 -7.01
#